data_AF-A0A0R2V256-F1
#
_entry.id   AF-A0A0R2V256-F1
#
_cell.length_a   1.000
_cell.length_b   1.000
_cell.length_c   1.000
_cell.angle_alpha   90.00
_cell.angle_beta   90.00
_cell.angle_gamma   90.00
#
_symmetry.space_group_name_H-M   'P 1'
#
loop_
_entity.id
_entity.type
_entity.pdbx_description
1 polymer ?
#
loop_
_entity_poly.entity_id
_entity_poly.type
_entity_poly.pdbx_seq_one_letter_code
_entity_poly.pdbx_strand_id
1 'polypeptide(L)'
;MKSLVLTAALCAITSFIAAQKLVGIWVNDDFALQYEFYQNGNYSLTSKDYGNFSGTYNYFKQTISLFDFQGNLTVQYFVQQHTANRLSLVDGNNFAFVLQRKEQVTTSVGMEAFSAARYPRVLAEKGNQKILEADARLYTAAISFLVQDQLNESHYQEIEKALIADFNKNPKAAMNDLAGLRQGMEYIFTLHDPMEIGIVRQRILGAVYYGSVVQHQPNAYWNITDRFIDVIAYDPTNFLVLTTEDLNDYLDYLAFSYQLYGQELGEQEKAALGKRIASEFSTYSLEDKQLLANAGLLYDFTRAQYESMSAGQQQQWQSSMQESAGNLDYDWDREDLDADVIQFMSEMNQMSHVSMMNVIENMGGGYDYWELKETDANGNVIW
;
A
#
# COMPACT_ATOMS: atom_id res chain seq x y z
N MET A 1 -22.55 -3.11 17.43
CA MET A 1 -21.42 -2.48 16.72
C MET A 1 -20.37 -3.56 16.48
N LYS A 2 -20.44 -4.34 15.38
CA LYS A 2 -19.56 -5.51 15.16
C LYS A 2 -19.09 -5.75 13.70
N SER A 3 -19.46 -4.93 12.70
CA SER A 3 -19.00 -5.13 11.30
C SER A 3 -17.97 -4.09 10.81
N LEU A 4 -17.41 -3.30 11.71
CA LEU A 4 -16.65 -2.08 11.37
C LEU A 4 -15.15 -2.29 11.10
N VAL A 5 -14.63 -3.52 11.19
CA VAL A 5 -13.16 -3.73 11.25
C VAL A 5 -12.47 -3.53 9.89
N LEU A 6 -12.98 -4.13 8.81
CA LEU A 6 -12.40 -3.96 7.47
C LEU A 6 -12.53 -2.51 6.99
N THR A 7 -13.66 -1.88 7.27
CA THR A 7 -13.89 -0.46 7.00
C THR A 7 -13.00 0.44 7.85
N ALA A 8 -12.87 0.19 9.15
CA ALA A 8 -12.03 1.01 10.02
C ALA A 8 -10.55 0.90 9.61
N ALA A 9 -10.12 -0.27 9.13
CA ALA A 9 -8.81 -0.45 8.52
C ALA A 9 -8.66 0.40 7.25
N LEU A 10 -9.60 0.28 6.31
CA LEU A 10 -9.62 1.10 5.08
C LEU A 10 -9.76 2.61 5.37
N CYS A 11 -10.49 3.00 6.42
CA CYS A 11 -10.63 4.38 6.89
C CYS A 11 -9.38 4.89 7.62
N ALA A 12 -8.66 4.07 8.37
CA ALA A 12 -7.35 4.44 8.92
C ALA A 12 -6.34 4.70 7.79
N ILE A 13 -6.48 3.94 6.70
CA ILE A 13 -5.75 4.22 5.47
C ILE A 13 -6.28 5.48 4.84
N THR A 14 -7.60 5.81 4.89
CA THR A 14 -8.08 7.11 4.38
C THR A 14 -7.39 8.32 5.02
N SER A 15 -6.95 8.27 6.29
CA SER A 15 -6.16 9.37 6.88
C SER A 15 -4.75 9.51 6.30
N PHE A 16 -4.10 8.40 5.93
CA PHE A 16 -2.80 8.40 5.25
C PHE A 16 -2.93 8.67 3.74
N ILE A 17 -3.93 8.04 3.11
CA ILE A 17 -4.41 8.32 1.75
C ILE A 17 -4.75 9.80 1.64
N ALA A 18 -5.32 10.45 2.65
CA ALA A 18 -5.63 11.87 2.55
C ALA A 18 -4.36 12.74 2.52
N ALA A 19 -3.26 12.30 3.12
CA ALA A 19 -1.96 12.95 2.93
C ALA A 19 -1.38 12.69 1.53
N GLN A 20 -1.49 11.46 1.00
CA GLN A 20 -1.03 11.12 -0.36
C GLN A 20 -1.93 11.70 -1.47
N LYS A 21 -3.24 11.78 -1.27
CA LYS A 21 -4.19 12.49 -2.14
C LYS A 21 -3.91 13.99 -2.19
N LEU A 22 -3.11 14.52 -1.26
CA LEU A 22 -2.66 15.91 -1.32
C LEU A 22 -1.52 16.08 -2.32
N VAL A 23 -0.71 15.05 -2.57
CA VAL A 23 0.42 15.10 -3.51
C VAL A 23 -0.04 15.57 -4.89
N GLY A 24 0.81 16.25 -5.64
CA GLY A 24 0.54 16.75 -6.99
C GLY A 24 0.18 18.24 -7.00
N ILE A 25 -0.23 18.71 -8.18
CA ILE A 25 -0.42 20.14 -8.45
C ILE A 25 -1.89 20.53 -8.31
N TRP A 26 -2.13 21.55 -7.49
CA TRP A 26 -3.44 22.06 -7.10
C TRP A 26 -3.53 23.55 -7.41
N VAL A 27 -4.47 23.94 -8.25
CA VAL A 27 -4.64 25.30 -8.72
C VAL A 27 -5.92 25.93 -8.19
N ASN A 28 -5.87 27.21 -7.85
CA ASN A 28 -7.05 28.04 -7.69
C ASN A 28 -6.88 29.24 -8.63
N ASP A 29 -7.71 29.29 -9.67
CA ASP A 29 -7.63 30.34 -10.69
C ASP A 29 -8.12 31.69 -10.16
N ASP A 30 -9.08 31.70 -9.22
CA ASP A 30 -9.66 32.92 -8.64
C ASP A 30 -8.60 33.78 -7.92
N PHE A 31 -7.63 33.13 -7.30
CA PHE A 31 -6.54 33.75 -6.52
C PHE A 31 -5.17 33.57 -7.17
N ALA A 32 -5.11 33.01 -8.39
CA ALA A 32 -3.87 32.67 -9.09
C ALA A 32 -2.87 31.91 -8.18
N LEU A 33 -3.37 30.93 -7.43
CA LEU A 33 -2.58 30.07 -6.54
C LEU A 33 -2.28 28.74 -7.23
N GLN A 34 -1.06 28.26 -7.10
CA GLN A 34 -0.67 26.90 -7.45
C GLN A 34 0.10 26.30 -6.27
N TYR A 35 -0.47 25.30 -5.62
CA TYR A 35 0.24 24.45 -4.68
C TYR A 35 0.78 23.22 -5.40
N GLU A 36 1.97 22.78 -5.05
CA GLU A 36 2.49 21.48 -5.41
C GLU A 36 2.95 20.79 -4.13
N PHE A 37 2.34 19.65 -3.81
CA PHE A 37 2.70 18.85 -2.65
C PHE A 37 3.48 17.63 -3.11
N TYR A 38 4.59 17.33 -2.45
CA TYR A 38 5.48 16.22 -2.78
C TYR A 38 5.31 15.08 -1.77
N GLN A 39 5.52 13.83 -2.20
CA GLN A 39 5.40 12.64 -1.32
C GLN A 39 6.30 12.72 -0.09
N ASN A 40 7.46 13.37 -0.19
CA ASN A 40 8.42 13.54 0.91
C ASN A 40 8.00 14.58 1.97
N GLY A 41 6.77 15.09 1.91
CA GLY A 41 6.25 16.08 2.87
C GLY A 41 6.70 17.51 2.59
N ASN A 42 7.34 17.79 1.46
CA ASN A 42 7.62 19.16 1.03
C ASN A 42 6.43 19.74 0.25
N TYR A 43 6.36 21.08 0.17
CA TYR A 43 5.46 21.76 -0.74
C TYR A 43 6.11 22.96 -1.40
N SER A 44 5.58 23.34 -2.56
CA SER A 44 5.78 24.66 -3.16
C SER A 44 4.43 25.36 -3.35
N LEU A 45 4.43 26.68 -3.23
CA LEU A 45 3.29 27.54 -3.49
C LEU A 45 3.75 28.68 -4.40
N THR A 46 3.13 28.78 -5.56
CA THR A 46 3.25 29.95 -6.42
C THR A 46 1.97 30.77 -6.33
N SER A 47 2.12 32.06 -6.03
CA SER A 47 1.04 33.04 -6.07
C SER A 47 1.49 34.26 -6.85
N LYS A 48 0.60 34.78 -7.69
CA LYS A 48 0.84 36.07 -8.37
C LYS A 48 0.98 37.23 -7.39
N ASP A 49 0.19 37.23 -6.32
CA ASP A 49 0.10 38.35 -5.38
C ASP A 49 1.11 38.23 -4.23
N TYR A 50 1.45 37.00 -3.84
CA TYR A 50 2.33 36.76 -2.69
C TYR A 50 3.73 36.26 -3.07
N GLY A 51 3.98 35.91 -4.34
CA GLY A 51 5.25 35.35 -4.79
C GLY A 51 5.34 33.83 -4.59
N ASN A 52 6.57 33.32 -4.51
CA ASN A 52 6.83 31.88 -4.36
C ASN A 52 7.23 31.55 -2.93
N PHE A 53 6.63 30.50 -2.38
CA PHE A 53 6.94 29.94 -1.07
C PHE A 53 7.23 28.45 -1.21
N SER A 54 8.02 27.91 -0.29
CA SER A 54 8.24 26.48 -0.18
C SER A 54 8.62 26.14 1.27
N GLY A 55 8.45 24.87 1.61
CA GLY A 55 8.74 24.37 2.94
C GLY A 55 8.19 22.96 3.11
N THR A 56 7.79 22.60 4.33
CA THR A 56 7.23 21.28 4.65
C THR A 56 5.75 21.36 4.98
N TYR A 57 5.03 20.26 4.83
CA TYR A 57 3.62 20.17 5.22
C TYR A 57 3.35 18.93 6.05
N ASN A 58 2.30 19.01 6.87
CA ASN A 58 1.72 17.89 7.57
C ASN A 58 0.21 17.85 7.31
N TYR A 59 -0.32 16.69 6.94
CA TYR A 59 -1.75 16.45 6.81
C TYR A 59 -2.21 15.52 7.93
N PHE A 60 -3.00 16.04 8.87
CA PHE A 60 -3.48 15.25 10.00
C PHE A 60 -4.89 15.68 10.43
N LYS A 61 -5.79 14.70 10.61
CA LYS A 61 -7.18 14.92 11.07
C LYS A 61 -7.93 16.02 10.29
N GLN A 62 -7.84 15.99 8.96
CA GLN A 62 -8.43 17.00 8.06
C GLN A 62 -7.84 18.41 8.23
N THR A 63 -6.61 18.50 8.71
CA THR A 63 -5.89 19.76 8.83
C THR A 63 -4.60 19.67 8.03
N ILE A 64 -4.38 20.65 7.15
CA ILE A 64 -3.10 20.86 6.48
C ILE A 64 -2.36 21.96 7.25
N SER A 65 -1.20 21.63 7.79
CA SER A 65 -0.27 22.59 8.40
C SER A 65 0.93 22.75 7.48
N LEU A 66 1.21 23.98 7.06
CA LEU A 66 2.38 24.33 6.25
C LEU A 66 3.43 24.99 7.14
N PHE A 67 4.69 24.65 6.92
CA PHE A 67 5.83 25.16 7.68
C PHE A 67 6.88 25.69 6.72
N ASP A 68 7.58 26.76 7.12
CA ASP A 68 8.76 27.24 6.37
C ASP A 68 9.95 26.29 6.50
N PHE A 69 11.07 26.59 5.81
CA PHE A 69 12.30 25.79 5.88
C PHE A 69 12.95 25.76 7.27
N GLN A 70 12.59 26.70 8.14
CA GLN A 70 13.05 26.75 9.53
C GLN A 70 12.13 25.94 10.45
N GLY A 71 11.06 25.34 9.92
CA GLY A 71 10.09 24.54 10.68
C GLY A 71 9.06 25.38 11.42
N ASN A 72 8.94 26.68 11.16
CA ASN A 72 7.90 27.52 11.75
C ASN A 72 6.59 27.33 11.00
N LEU A 73 5.49 27.16 11.73
CA LEU A 73 4.15 27.10 11.14
C LEU A 73 3.82 28.42 10.43
N THR A 74 3.53 28.36 9.13
CA THR A 74 3.18 29.52 8.30
C THR A 74 1.67 29.67 8.16
N VAL A 75 0.97 28.58 7.82
CA VAL A 75 -0.49 28.57 7.67
C VAL A 75 -1.08 27.21 8.05
N GLN A 76 -2.32 27.24 8.52
CA GLN A 76 -3.10 26.06 8.83
C GLN A 76 -4.46 26.15 8.13
N TYR A 77 -4.81 25.08 7.40
CA TYR A 77 -6.09 24.93 6.71
C TYR A 77 -6.89 23.76 7.26
N PHE A 78 -8.17 23.96 7.49
CA PHE A 78 -9.16 22.93 7.74
C PHE A 78 -9.75 22.45 6.40
N VAL A 79 -9.63 21.16 6.14
CA VAL A 79 -10.11 20.51 4.91
C VAL A 79 -11.60 20.21 5.05
N GLN A 80 -12.42 20.93 4.29
CA GLN A 80 -13.87 20.73 4.23
C GLN A 80 -14.25 19.59 3.28
N GLN A 81 -13.49 19.43 2.20
CA GLN A 81 -13.72 18.40 1.19
C GLN A 81 -12.38 18.03 0.55
N HIS A 82 -12.14 16.74 0.35
CA HIS A 82 -10.99 16.24 -0.40
C HIS A 82 -11.42 15.09 -1.29
N THR A 83 -11.28 15.29 -2.60
CA THR A 83 -11.55 14.29 -3.65
C THR A 83 -10.32 14.22 -4.57
N ALA A 84 -10.31 13.29 -5.52
CA ALA A 84 -9.21 13.16 -6.48
C ALA A 84 -8.90 14.44 -7.26
N ASN A 85 -9.92 15.28 -7.55
CA ASN A 85 -9.75 16.47 -8.40
C ASN A 85 -10.09 17.79 -7.70
N ARG A 86 -10.54 17.74 -6.44
CA ARG A 86 -11.00 18.93 -5.71
C ARG A 86 -10.62 18.87 -4.23
N LEU A 87 -10.04 19.97 -3.73
CA LEU A 87 -9.66 20.17 -2.35
C LEU A 87 -10.26 21.50 -1.85
N SER A 88 -11.22 21.43 -0.92
CA SER A 88 -11.87 22.60 -0.32
C SER A 88 -11.24 22.88 1.05
N LEU A 89 -10.72 24.08 1.23
CA LEU A 89 -9.97 24.51 2.39
C LEU A 89 -10.62 25.71 3.07
N VAL A 90 -10.47 25.82 4.38
CA VAL A 90 -10.83 26.97 5.20
C VAL A 90 -9.66 27.31 6.12
N ASP A 91 -9.21 28.56 6.15
CA ASP A 91 -8.11 28.98 7.04
C ASP A 91 -8.59 29.31 8.47
N GLY A 92 -7.65 29.71 9.34
CA GLY A 92 -7.96 30.15 10.70
C GLY A 92 -8.83 31.42 10.81
N ASN A 93 -9.00 32.17 9.72
CA ASN A 93 -9.84 33.37 9.62
C ASN A 93 -11.21 33.09 8.99
N ASN A 94 -11.58 31.82 8.78
CA ASN A 94 -12.77 31.38 8.04
C ASN A 94 -12.79 31.77 6.56
N PHE A 95 -11.63 32.09 5.97
CA PHE A 95 -11.53 32.27 4.53
C PHE A 95 -11.56 30.91 3.83
N ALA A 96 -12.57 30.70 2.97
CA ALA A 96 -12.79 29.45 2.27
C ALA A 96 -12.40 29.57 0.80
N PHE A 97 -11.67 28.58 0.29
CA PHE A 97 -11.33 28.48 -1.13
C PHE A 97 -11.26 27.03 -1.59
N VAL A 98 -11.27 26.84 -2.91
CA VAL A 98 -11.24 25.51 -3.53
C VAL A 98 -10.05 25.44 -4.46
N LEU A 99 -9.24 24.41 -4.28
CA LEU A 99 -8.21 24.03 -5.23
C LEU A 99 -8.73 22.91 -6.13
N GLN A 100 -8.46 23.02 -7.43
CA GLN A 100 -8.69 21.99 -8.44
C GLN A 100 -7.35 21.34 -8.77
N ARG A 101 -7.32 20.03 -9.03
CA ARG A 101 -6.07 19.41 -9.49
C ARG A 101 -5.77 19.85 -10.92
N LYS A 102 -4.53 20.29 -11.20
CA LYS A 102 -4.12 20.84 -12.49
C LYS A 102 -4.19 19.80 -13.60
N GLU A 103 -3.72 18.59 -13.30
CA GLU A 103 -3.94 17.41 -14.11
C GLU A 103 -5.11 16.66 -13.49
N GLN A 104 -6.24 16.62 -14.20
CA GLN A 104 -7.36 15.83 -13.73
C GLN A 104 -6.91 14.37 -13.71
N VAL A 105 -7.07 13.72 -12.56
CA VAL A 105 -7.02 12.27 -12.49
C VAL A 105 -8.20 11.81 -13.34
N THR A 106 -7.91 11.32 -14.54
CA THR A 106 -8.85 10.50 -15.30
C THR A 106 -9.35 9.43 -14.35
N THR A 107 -10.66 9.19 -14.31
CA THR A 107 -11.31 8.11 -13.54
C THR A 107 -10.34 6.97 -13.33
N SER A 108 -10.03 6.67 -12.06
CA SER A 108 -9.07 5.62 -11.66
C SER A 108 -9.29 4.40 -12.54
N VAL A 109 -8.34 4.16 -13.44
CA VAL A 109 -8.39 3.02 -14.36
C VAL A 109 -8.53 1.77 -13.50
N GLY A 110 -9.52 0.96 -13.82
CA GLY A 110 -9.83 -0.27 -13.13
C GLY A 110 -11.09 -0.27 -12.27
N MET A 111 -11.58 0.89 -11.81
CA MET A 111 -12.84 0.93 -11.04
C MET A 111 -14.07 0.65 -11.90
N GLU A 112 -13.99 0.84 -13.22
CA GLU A 112 -15.02 0.44 -14.18
C GLU A 112 -15.28 -1.07 -14.17
N ALA A 113 -14.30 -1.87 -13.76
CA ALA A 113 -14.48 -3.30 -13.51
C ALA A 113 -15.52 -3.57 -12.43
N PHE A 114 -15.73 -2.65 -11.49
CA PHE A 114 -16.68 -2.76 -10.38
C PHE A 114 -17.83 -1.75 -10.51
N SER A 115 -18.32 -1.57 -11.74
CA SER A 115 -19.41 -0.66 -12.07
C SER A 115 -20.77 -1.36 -12.11
N ALA A 116 -21.83 -0.58 -11.85
CA ALA A 116 -23.21 -1.05 -12.00
C ALA A 116 -23.55 -1.46 -13.46
N ALA A 117 -22.84 -0.92 -14.45
CA ALA A 117 -23.02 -1.29 -15.85
C ALA A 117 -22.55 -2.73 -16.11
N ARG A 118 -21.44 -3.16 -15.48
CA ARG A 118 -20.91 -4.51 -15.60
C ARG A 118 -21.65 -5.51 -14.71
N TYR A 119 -22.02 -5.10 -13.49
CA TYR A 119 -22.69 -5.95 -12.51
C TYR A 119 -23.98 -5.28 -11.97
N PRO A 120 -25.08 -5.30 -12.74
CA PRO A 120 -26.30 -4.54 -12.41
C PRO A 120 -27.21 -5.21 -11.37
N ARG A 121 -26.94 -6.46 -10.97
CA ARG A 121 -27.81 -7.23 -10.07
C ARG A 121 -27.89 -6.55 -8.69
N VAL A 122 -29.11 -6.28 -8.22
CA VAL A 122 -29.36 -5.77 -6.86
C VAL A 122 -29.33 -6.95 -5.89
N LEU A 123 -28.46 -6.87 -4.88
CA LEU A 123 -28.32 -7.89 -3.83
C LEU A 123 -29.28 -7.65 -2.66
N ALA A 124 -29.42 -6.39 -2.25
CA ALA A 124 -30.32 -5.97 -1.19
C ALA A 124 -30.76 -4.51 -1.38
N GLU A 125 -31.96 -4.17 -0.89
CA GLU A 125 -32.52 -2.82 -0.98
C GLU A 125 -33.31 -2.48 0.29
N LYS A 126 -33.11 -1.26 0.80
CA LYS A 126 -33.85 -0.75 1.96
C LYS A 126 -33.99 0.76 1.85
N GLY A 127 -35.24 1.22 1.64
CA GLY A 127 -35.52 2.62 1.38
C GLY A 127 -34.94 3.06 0.03
N ASN A 128 -34.08 4.08 0.04
CA ASN A 128 -33.39 4.59 -1.16
C ASN A 128 -31.96 4.05 -1.32
N GLN A 129 -31.52 3.14 -0.45
CA GLN A 129 -30.19 2.54 -0.50
C GLN A 129 -30.27 1.14 -1.12
N LYS A 130 -29.29 0.81 -1.96
CA LYS A 130 -29.16 -0.49 -2.62
C LYS A 130 -27.70 -0.93 -2.54
N ILE A 131 -27.50 -2.23 -2.39
CA ILE A 131 -26.21 -2.88 -2.64
C ILE A 131 -26.34 -3.67 -3.93
N LEU A 132 -25.34 -3.52 -4.80
CA LEU A 132 -25.25 -4.22 -6.08
C LEU A 132 -24.22 -5.34 -6.02
N GLU A 133 -24.29 -6.25 -7.00
CA GLU A 133 -23.26 -7.27 -7.21
C GLU A 133 -21.87 -6.65 -7.38
N ALA A 134 -21.80 -5.49 -8.04
CA ALA A 134 -20.57 -4.69 -8.17
C ALA A 134 -19.87 -4.42 -6.82
N ASP A 135 -20.65 -4.22 -5.75
CA ASP A 135 -20.13 -3.91 -4.43
C ASP A 135 -19.54 -5.16 -3.76
N ALA A 136 -20.18 -6.33 -3.91
CA ALA A 136 -19.63 -7.60 -3.43
C ALA A 136 -18.36 -8.00 -4.21
N ARG A 137 -18.32 -7.75 -5.52
CA ARG A 137 -17.13 -7.95 -6.35
C ARG A 137 -15.97 -7.05 -5.91
N LEU A 138 -16.25 -5.81 -5.51
CA LEU A 138 -15.24 -4.91 -4.97
C LEU A 138 -14.66 -5.40 -3.63
N TYR A 139 -15.48 -5.96 -2.73
CA TYR A 139 -14.98 -6.63 -1.52
C TYR A 139 -14.13 -7.85 -1.85
N THR A 140 -14.50 -8.59 -2.88
CA THR A 140 -13.73 -9.76 -3.37
C THR A 140 -12.36 -9.33 -3.87
N ALA A 141 -12.30 -8.28 -4.70
CA ALA A 141 -11.06 -7.69 -5.18
C ALA A 141 -10.16 -7.22 -4.03
N ALA A 142 -10.75 -6.56 -3.02
CA ALA A 142 -9.99 -6.11 -1.86
C ALA A 142 -9.44 -7.27 -1.03
N ILE A 143 -10.21 -8.33 -0.80
CA ILE A 143 -9.69 -9.49 -0.07
C ILE A 143 -8.63 -10.22 -0.90
N SER A 144 -8.85 -10.40 -2.21
CA SER A 144 -7.86 -10.96 -3.14
C SER A 144 -6.55 -10.17 -3.11
N PHE A 145 -6.61 -8.84 -3.09
CA PHE A 145 -5.45 -7.98 -2.90
C PHE A 145 -4.72 -8.23 -1.57
N LEU A 146 -5.44 -8.42 -0.47
CA LEU A 146 -4.83 -8.69 0.84
C LEU A 146 -4.18 -10.06 0.91
N VAL A 147 -4.82 -11.08 0.36
CA VAL A 147 -4.33 -12.47 0.42
C VAL A 147 -3.38 -12.81 -0.73
N GLN A 148 -3.20 -11.91 -1.70
CA GLN A 148 -2.39 -12.12 -2.90
C GLN A 148 -2.73 -13.40 -3.69
N ASP A 149 -3.98 -13.85 -3.59
CA ASP A 149 -4.49 -15.07 -4.21
C ASP A 149 -5.87 -14.83 -4.81
N GLN A 150 -6.26 -15.71 -5.73
CA GLN A 150 -7.57 -15.70 -6.38
C GLN A 150 -8.62 -16.35 -5.48
N LEU A 151 -9.72 -15.62 -5.27
CA LEU A 151 -10.89 -16.11 -4.57
C LEU A 151 -11.81 -16.85 -5.52
N ASN A 152 -12.11 -18.10 -5.21
CA ASN A 152 -13.08 -18.89 -5.96
C ASN A 152 -14.53 -18.44 -5.68
N GLU A 153 -15.47 -18.99 -6.45
CA GLU A 153 -16.90 -18.67 -6.37
C GLU A 153 -17.51 -18.92 -4.97
N SER A 154 -17.03 -19.92 -4.22
CA SER A 154 -17.54 -20.17 -2.87
C SER A 154 -17.18 -19.03 -1.89
N HIS A 155 -15.98 -18.47 -2.01
CA HIS A 155 -15.57 -17.31 -1.22
C HIS A 155 -16.37 -16.06 -1.60
N TYR A 156 -16.60 -15.84 -2.90
CA TYR A 156 -17.47 -14.76 -3.36
C TYR A 156 -18.88 -14.83 -2.75
N GLN A 157 -19.49 -16.03 -2.74
CA GLN A 157 -20.83 -16.22 -2.14
C GLN A 157 -20.84 -15.94 -0.63
N GLU A 158 -19.76 -16.26 0.08
CA GLU A 158 -19.62 -15.91 1.50
C GLU A 158 -19.54 -14.39 1.70
N ILE A 159 -18.79 -13.68 0.85
CA ILE A 159 -18.68 -12.22 0.86
C ILE A 159 -20.04 -11.57 0.56
N GLU A 160 -20.74 -12.01 -0.49
CA GLU A 160 -22.08 -11.52 -0.85
C GLU A 160 -23.05 -11.68 0.33
N LYS A 161 -23.07 -12.86 0.95
CA LYS A 161 -23.94 -13.15 2.09
C LYS A 161 -23.61 -12.26 3.30
N ALA A 162 -22.33 -12.05 3.59
CA ALA A 162 -21.89 -11.17 4.67
C ALA A 162 -22.33 -9.71 4.44
N LEU A 163 -22.12 -9.21 3.22
CA LEU A 163 -22.49 -7.84 2.84
C LEU A 163 -24.01 -7.61 2.93
N ILE A 164 -24.81 -8.57 2.43
CA ILE A 164 -26.28 -8.52 2.56
C ILE A 164 -26.70 -8.51 4.04
N ALA A 165 -26.07 -9.33 4.88
CA ALA A 165 -26.38 -9.39 6.30
C ALA A 165 -26.07 -8.07 7.04
N ASP A 166 -24.90 -7.47 6.76
CA ASP A 166 -24.50 -6.18 7.34
C ASP A 166 -25.43 -5.04 6.89
N PHE A 167 -25.79 -5.02 5.61
CA PHE A 167 -26.73 -4.04 5.07
C PHE A 167 -28.11 -4.15 5.69
N ASN A 168 -28.67 -5.36 5.78
CA ASN A 168 -30.00 -5.55 6.37
C ASN A 168 -30.05 -5.11 7.84
N LYS A 169 -28.95 -5.31 8.57
CA LYS A 169 -28.77 -4.91 9.97
C LYS A 169 -28.65 -3.40 10.13
N ASN A 170 -27.80 -2.74 9.33
CA ASN A 170 -27.61 -1.29 9.37
C ASN A 170 -27.22 -0.72 8.00
N PRO A 171 -28.20 -0.34 7.16
CA PRO A 171 -27.95 0.13 5.79
C PRO A 171 -27.00 1.33 5.72
N LYS A 172 -27.19 2.31 6.61
CA LYS A 172 -26.37 3.52 6.62
C LYS A 172 -24.90 3.21 6.92
N ALA A 173 -24.64 2.34 7.89
CA ALA A 173 -23.27 1.94 8.20
C ALA A 173 -22.67 1.15 7.04
N ALA A 174 -23.37 0.14 6.51
CA ALA A 174 -22.89 -0.65 5.37
C ALA A 174 -22.58 0.21 4.12
N MET A 175 -23.39 1.22 3.83
CA MET A 175 -23.12 2.13 2.71
C MET A 175 -21.93 3.06 2.97
N ASN A 176 -21.74 3.53 4.21
CA ASN A 176 -20.54 4.29 4.58
C ASN A 176 -19.29 3.43 4.43
N ASP A 177 -19.40 2.17 4.85
CA ASP A 177 -18.34 1.18 4.78
C ASP A 177 -17.91 0.90 3.35
N LEU A 178 -18.89 0.65 2.48
CA LEU A 178 -18.69 0.47 1.04
C LEU A 178 -18.08 1.72 0.38
N ALA A 179 -18.48 2.92 0.79
CA ALA A 179 -17.87 4.15 0.28
C ALA A 179 -16.39 4.27 0.68
N GLY A 180 -16.05 3.89 1.92
CA GLY A 180 -14.66 3.84 2.39
C GLY A 180 -13.83 2.82 1.61
N LEU A 181 -14.37 1.62 1.39
CA LEU A 181 -13.74 0.58 0.56
C LEU A 181 -13.49 1.08 -0.86
N ARG A 182 -14.50 1.67 -1.50
CA ARG A 182 -14.39 2.21 -2.86
C ARG A 182 -13.27 3.25 -2.97
N GLN A 183 -13.21 4.17 -2.02
CA GLN A 183 -12.13 5.17 -1.97
C GLN A 183 -10.75 4.57 -1.72
N GLY A 184 -10.66 3.50 -0.93
CA GLY A 184 -9.42 2.77 -0.69
C GLY A 184 -8.92 2.06 -1.95
N MET A 185 -9.82 1.33 -2.63
CA MET A 185 -9.49 0.64 -3.89
C MET A 185 -9.18 1.59 -5.04
N GLU A 186 -9.93 2.70 -5.16
CA GLU A 186 -9.61 3.79 -6.10
C GLU A 186 -8.17 4.28 -5.93
N TYR A 187 -7.72 4.41 -4.68
CA TYR A 187 -6.36 4.82 -4.39
C TYR A 187 -5.35 3.71 -4.67
N ILE A 188 -5.61 2.46 -4.28
CA ILE A 188 -4.73 1.32 -4.59
C ILE A 188 -4.49 1.23 -6.10
N PHE A 189 -5.51 1.42 -6.93
CA PHE A 189 -5.38 1.42 -8.39
C PHE A 189 -4.64 2.62 -8.97
N THR A 190 -4.26 3.62 -8.16
CA THR A 190 -3.36 4.71 -8.57
C THR A 190 -1.91 4.49 -8.16
N LEU A 191 -1.63 3.41 -7.44
CA LEU A 191 -0.27 3.09 -6.99
C LEU A 191 0.44 2.28 -8.07
N HIS A 192 1.66 2.68 -8.36
CA HIS A 192 2.54 2.00 -9.32
C HIS A 192 3.85 1.53 -8.68
N ASP A 193 4.18 2.03 -7.48
CA ASP A 193 5.36 1.62 -6.71
C ASP A 193 5.02 0.37 -5.86
N PRO A 194 5.68 -0.78 -6.10
CA PRO A 194 5.47 -2.01 -5.33
C PRO A 194 5.64 -1.83 -3.82
N MET A 195 6.54 -0.93 -3.40
CA MET A 195 6.74 -0.64 -1.97
C MET A 195 5.53 0.08 -1.38
N GLU A 196 5.01 1.09 -2.07
CA GLU A 196 3.81 1.80 -1.62
C GLU A 196 2.61 0.85 -1.55
N ILE A 197 2.46 -0.02 -2.54
CA ILE A 197 1.38 -1.02 -2.60
C ILE A 197 1.47 -1.98 -1.42
N GLY A 198 2.66 -2.53 -1.16
CA GLY A 198 2.89 -3.41 -0.04
C GLY A 198 2.58 -2.70 1.29
N ILE A 199 3.07 -1.48 1.51
CA ILE A 199 2.80 -0.70 2.73
C ILE A 199 1.28 -0.53 2.93
N VAL A 200 0.53 -0.27 1.87
CA VAL A 200 -0.91 -0.14 1.91
C VAL A 200 -1.57 -1.47 2.28
N ARG A 201 -1.18 -2.58 1.63
CA ARG A 201 -1.64 -3.94 1.96
C ARG A 201 -1.43 -4.24 3.44
N GLN A 202 -0.23 -4.03 3.95
CA GLN A 202 0.13 -4.39 5.32
C GLN A 202 -0.62 -3.58 6.36
N ARG A 203 -0.88 -2.30 6.09
CA ARG A 203 -1.72 -1.49 6.97
C ARG A 203 -3.17 -1.95 7.00
N ILE A 204 -3.73 -2.36 5.86
CA ILE A 204 -5.08 -2.95 5.85
C ILE A 204 -5.05 -4.21 6.68
N LEU A 205 -4.12 -5.12 6.37
CA LEU A 205 -4.05 -6.44 6.97
C LEU A 205 -3.85 -6.36 8.47
N GLY A 206 -2.90 -5.55 8.95
CA GLY A 206 -2.65 -5.36 10.37
C GLY A 206 -3.80 -4.70 11.14
N ALA A 207 -4.50 -3.74 10.53
CA ALA A 207 -5.70 -3.16 11.15
C ALA A 207 -6.87 -4.16 11.19
N VAL A 208 -7.04 -4.99 10.16
CA VAL A 208 -8.05 -6.06 10.14
C VAL A 208 -7.73 -7.12 11.19
N TYR A 209 -6.46 -7.55 11.27
CA TYR A 209 -5.98 -8.50 12.27
C TYR A 209 -6.18 -7.98 13.69
N TYR A 210 -5.80 -6.72 13.95
CA TYR A 210 -6.01 -6.09 15.25
C TYR A 210 -7.49 -6.09 15.66
N GLY A 211 -8.39 -5.66 14.78
CA GLY A 211 -9.81 -5.64 15.10
C GLY A 211 -10.40 -7.05 15.29
N SER A 212 -10.01 -7.99 14.44
CA SER A 212 -10.64 -9.31 14.38
C SER A 212 -10.08 -10.28 15.43
N VAL A 213 -8.76 -10.34 15.52
CA VAL A 213 -8.02 -11.28 16.37
C VAL A 213 -7.70 -10.66 17.72
N VAL A 214 -7.01 -9.51 17.75
CA VAL A 214 -6.53 -8.91 19.01
C VAL A 214 -7.68 -8.34 19.85
N GLN A 215 -8.64 -7.66 19.21
CA GLN A 215 -9.83 -7.10 19.88
C GLN A 215 -11.01 -8.08 19.95
N HIS A 216 -10.83 -9.31 19.44
CA HIS A 216 -11.87 -10.35 19.38
C HIS A 216 -13.21 -9.85 18.81
N GLN A 217 -13.18 -9.03 17.76
CA GLN A 217 -14.39 -8.55 17.08
C GLN A 217 -14.64 -9.39 15.82
N PRO A 218 -15.60 -10.33 15.83
CA PRO A 218 -15.81 -11.22 14.68
C PRO A 218 -16.11 -10.42 13.42
N ASN A 219 -15.38 -10.72 12.35
CA ASN A 219 -15.53 -10.09 11.05
C ASN A 219 -15.65 -11.20 10.00
N ALA A 220 -16.77 -11.23 9.27
CA ALA A 220 -17.00 -12.25 8.24
C ALA A 220 -15.94 -12.20 7.13
N TYR A 221 -15.42 -11.00 6.82
CA TYR A 221 -14.37 -10.83 5.82
C TYR A 221 -13.02 -11.36 6.35
N TRP A 222 -12.72 -11.18 7.64
CA TRP A 222 -11.53 -11.78 8.25
C TRP A 222 -11.58 -13.30 8.20
N ASN A 223 -12.73 -13.93 8.49
CA ASN A 223 -12.85 -15.39 8.43
C ASN A 223 -12.56 -15.99 7.05
N ILE A 224 -12.61 -15.18 5.99
CA ILE A 224 -12.21 -15.58 4.64
C ILE A 224 -10.71 -15.34 4.49
N THR A 225 -10.22 -14.15 4.83
CA THR A 225 -8.79 -13.78 4.82
C THR A 225 -7.91 -14.76 5.63
N ASP A 226 -8.35 -15.14 6.82
CA ASP A 226 -7.68 -16.04 7.79
C ASP A 226 -7.47 -17.47 7.24
N ARG A 227 -8.16 -17.84 6.14
CA ARG A 227 -7.95 -19.15 5.49
C ARG A 227 -6.74 -19.17 4.57
N PHE A 228 -6.27 -18.00 4.15
CA PHE A 228 -5.15 -17.83 3.25
C PHE A 228 -3.92 -17.32 4.00
N ILE A 229 -4.14 -16.52 5.04
CA ILE A 229 -3.07 -15.81 5.73
C ILE A 229 -2.80 -16.45 7.09
N ASP A 230 -1.58 -16.97 7.26
CA ASP A 230 -1.06 -17.41 8.54
C ASP A 230 -0.18 -16.31 9.15
N VAL A 231 -0.73 -15.56 10.13
CA VAL A 231 -0.01 -14.48 10.81
C VAL A 231 0.91 -15.07 11.88
N ILE A 232 2.22 -14.94 11.68
CA ILE A 232 3.25 -15.48 12.57
C ILE A 232 3.84 -14.44 13.53
N ALA A 233 3.69 -13.14 13.22
CA ALA A 233 4.03 -12.06 14.14
C ALA A 233 3.15 -10.81 13.91
N TYR A 234 3.01 -9.99 14.96
CA TYR A 234 2.24 -8.74 14.92
C TYR A 234 2.96 -7.64 15.70
N ASP A 235 3.17 -6.49 15.06
CA ASP A 235 3.67 -5.26 15.68
C ASP A 235 2.48 -4.33 16.03
N PRO A 236 2.08 -4.25 17.32
CA PRO A 236 0.96 -3.42 17.74
C PRO A 236 1.24 -1.92 17.67
N THR A 237 2.50 -1.49 17.62
CA THR A 237 2.86 -0.08 17.55
C THR A 237 2.62 0.46 16.15
N ASN A 238 2.99 -0.32 15.14
CA ASN A 238 2.91 0.11 13.74
C ASN A 238 1.73 -0.51 12.96
N PHE A 239 0.98 -1.42 13.59
CA PHE A 239 -0.10 -2.20 12.95
C PHE A 239 0.41 -2.97 11.72
N LEU A 240 1.56 -3.61 11.85
CA LEU A 240 2.14 -4.49 10.81
C LEU A 240 1.99 -5.94 11.26
N VAL A 241 1.71 -6.82 10.30
CA VAL A 241 1.77 -8.26 10.50
C VAL A 241 2.91 -8.82 9.67
N LEU A 242 3.49 -9.92 10.15
CA LEU A 242 4.30 -10.80 9.33
C LEU A 242 3.51 -12.08 9.13
N THR A 243 3.31 -12.46 7.87
CA THR A 243 2.65 -13.71 7.51
C THR A 243 3.69 -14.75 7.10
N THR A 244 3.32 -16.03 7.14
CA THR A 244 4.19 -17.12 6.66
C THR A 244 4.58 -16.91 5.19
N GLU A 245 3.65 -16.43 4.36
CA GLU A 245 3.90 -16.13 2.95
C GLU A 245 4.88 -14.96 2.79
N ASP A 246 4.63 -13.82 3.47
CA ASP A 246 5.54 -12.66 3.41
C ASP A 246 6.97 -13.05 3.81
N LEU A 247 7.12 -13.91 4.83
CA LEU A 247 8.43 -14.41 5.26
C LEU A 247 9.09 -15.31 4.20
N ASN A 248 8.35 -16.25 3.62
CA ASN A 248 8.88 -17.13 2.59
C ASN A 248 9.33 -16.34 1.36
N ASP A 249 8.50 -15.40 0.91
CA ASP A 249 8.81 -14.51 -0.20
C ASP A 249 10.06 -13.68 0.05
N TYR A 250 10.24 -13.19 1.29
CA TYR A 250 11.47 -12.49 1.66
C TYR A 250 12.70 -13.40 1.63
N LEU A 251 12.59 -14.65 2.11
CA LEU A 251 13.68 -15.61 2.06
C LEU A 251 14.05 -15.99 0.63
N ASP A 252 13.07 -16.04 -0.28
CA ASP A 252 13.31 -16.28 -1.71
C ASP A 252 13.90 -15.06 -2.41
N TYR A 253 13.49 -13.85 -2.04
CA TYR A 253 14.14 -12.61 -2.46
C TYR A 253 15.61 -12.57 -2.04
N LEU A 254 15.92 -12.92 -0.78
CA LEU A 254 17.28 -13.01 -0.30
C LEU A 254 18.07 -14.07 -1.07
N ALA A 255 17.52 -15.27 -1.24
CA ALA A 255 18.19 -16.34 -1.98
C ALA A 255 18.51 -15.95 -3.42
N PHE A 256 17.57 -15.28 -4.10
CA PHE A 256 17.79 -14.76 -5.44
C PHE A 256 18.90 -13.70 -5.45
N SER A 257 18.90 -12.79 -4.48
CA SER A 257 19.98 -11.80 -4.35
C SER A 257 21.35 -12.45 -4.13
N TYR A 258 21.42 -13.51 -3.31
CA TYR A 258 22.63 -14.31 -3.10
C TYR A 258 23.14 -14.94 -4.40
N GLN A 259 22.23 -15.51 -5.20
CA GLN A 259 22.57 -16.08 -6.51
C GLN A 259 23.18 -15.02 -7.42
N LEU A 260 22.67 -13.77 -7.40
CA LEU A 260 23.25 -12.68 -8.18
C LEU A 260 24.67 -12.32 -7.73
N TYR A 261 24.99 -12.48 -6.44
CA TYR A 261 26.34 -12.33 -5.91
C TYR A 261 27.24 -13.56 -6.13
N GLY A 262 26.73 -14.63 -6.75
CA GLY A 262 27.46 -15.88 -6.95
C GLY A 262 27.55 -16.76 -5.69
N GLN A 263 26.69 -16.50 -4.70
CA GLN A 263 26.54 -17.29 -3.49
C GLN A 263 25.23 -18.10 -3.53
N GLU A 264 25.06 -19.05 -2.61
CA GLU A 264 23.82 -19.81 -2.46
C GLU A 264 23.38 -19.72 -1.00
N LEU A 265 22.08 -19.49 -0.77
CA LEU A 265 21.46 -19.54 0.55
C LEU A 265 20.78 -20.90 0.70
N GLY A 266 21.39 -21.82 1.45
CA GLY A 266 20.92 -23.19 1.58
C GLY A 266 19.60 -23.30 2.37
N GLU A 267 18.84 -24.37 2.14
CA GLU A 267 17.53 -24.57 2.77
C GLU A 267 17.57 -24.59 4.31
N GLN A 268 18.65 -25.10 4.90
CA GLN A 268 18.83 -25.09 6.35
C GLN A 268 19.05 -23.67 6.89
N GLU A 269 19.83 -22.86 6.16
CA GLU A 269 20.11 -21.46 6.51
C GLU A 269 18.85 -20.62 6.35
N LYS A 270 18.12 -20.79 5.24
CA LYS A 270 16.78 -20.19 5.05
C LYS A 270 15.85 -20.48 6.22
N ALA A 271 15.75 -21.75 6.63
CA ALA A 271 14.88 -22.16 7.72
C ALA A 271 15.32 -21.58 9.08
N ALA A 272 16.62 -21.47 9.34
CA ALA A 272 17.15 -20.86 10.56
C ALA A 272 16.88 -19.35 10.58
N LEU A 273 17.15 -18.66 9.46
CA LEU A 273 16.90 -17.24 9.29
C LEU A 273 15.41 -16.91 9.43
N GLY A 274 14.53 -17.70 8.80
CA GLY A 274 13.08 -17.51 8.90
C GLY A 274 12.55 -17.57 10.33
N LYS A 275 13.01 -18.56 11.12
CA LYS A 275 12.65 -18.67 12.54
C LYS A 275 13.11 -17.44 13.33
N ARG A 276 14.33 -16.95 13.07
CA ARG A 276 14.87 -15.76 13.73
C ARG A 276 14.03 -14.53 13.39
N ILE A 277 13.82 -14.24 12.11
CA ILE A 277 13.03 -13.10 11.63
C ILE A 277 11.64 -13.09 12.29
N ALA A 278 10.96 -14.24 12.32
CA ALA A 278 9.65 -14.33 12.95
C ALA A 278 9.70 -14.01 14.46
N SER A 279 10.70 -14.54 15.18
CA SER A 279 10.84 -14.33 16.63
C SER A 279 11.26 -12.89 17.01
N GLU A 280 12.01 -12.23 16.14
CA GLU A 280 12.55 -10.90 16.33
C GLU A 280 11.75 -9.83 15.56
N PHE A 281 10.62 -10.20 14.95
CA PHE A 281 9.88 -9.29 14.07
C PHE A 281 9.61 -7.93 14.72
N SER A 282 9.26 -7.93 16.01
CA SER A 282 8.96 -6.72 16.77
C SER A 282 10.16 -5.80 17.03
N THR A 283 11.40 -6.31 16.99
CA THR A 283 12.62 -5.56 17.30
C THR A 283 13.26 -4.90 16.08
N TYR A 284 12.89 -5.31 14.87
CA TYR A 284 13.35 -4.66 13.64
C TYR A 284 12.92 -3.20 13.53
N SER A 285 13.68 -2.43 12.74
CA SER A 285 13.30 -1.08 12.35
C SER A 285 11.98 -1.08 11.58
N LEU A 286 11.31 0.06 11.52
CA LEU A 286 10.07 0.17 10.74
C LEU A 286 10.31 -0.12 9.25
N GLU A 287 11.44 0.33 8.72
CA GLU A 287 11.83 0.14 7.31
C GLU A 287 12.02 -1.35 7.00
N ASP A 288 12.74 -2.08 7.86
CA ASP A 288 12.95 -3.53 7.69
C ASP A 288 11.62 -4.29 7.81
N LYS A 289 10.77 -3.93 8.77
CA LYS A 289 9.43 -4.55 8.90
C LYS A 289 8.59 -4.33 7.65
N GLN A 290 8.61 -3.13 7.10
CA GLN A 290 7.86 -2.81 5.87
C GLN A 290 8.40 -3.62 4.69
N LEU A 291 9.72 -3.74 4.56
CA LEU A 291 10.29 -4.56 3.52
C LEU A 291 9.94 -6.04 3.67
N LEU A 292 10.15 -6.62 4.86
CA LEU A 292 9.82 -8.01 5.17
C LEU A 292 8.37 -8.34 4.79
N ALA A 293 7.47 -7.43 5.12
CA ALA A 293 6.05 -7.62 4.93
C ALA A 293 5.57 -7.36 3.47
N ASN A 294 6.48 -6.90 2.59
CA ASN A 294 6.20 -6.54 1.20
C ASN A 294 7.12 -7.27 0.20
N ALA A 295 7.95 -8.19 0.69
CA ALA A 295 9.06 -8.72 -0.09
C ALA A 295 8.61 -9.52 -1.31
N GLY A 296 7.45 -10.17 -1.28
CA GLY A 296 6.90 -10.89 -2.44
C GLY A 296 6.71 -10.02 -3.67
N LEU A 297 6.14 -8.83 -3.48
CA LEU A 297 5.96 -7.88 -4.58
C LEU A 297 7.30 -7.44 -5.19
N LEU A 298 8.31 -7.23 -4.34
CA LEU A 298 9.66 -6.89 -4.81
C LEU A 298 10.35 -8.07 -5.47
N TYR A 299 10.18 -9.27 -4.93
CA TYR A 299 10.77 -10.49 -5.46
C TYR A 299 10.27 -10.77 -6.86
N ASP A 300 8.94 -10.84 -7.03
CA ASP A 300 8.30 -11.09 -8.31
C ASP A 300 8.72 -10.06 -9.34
N PHE A 301 8.74 -8.79 -8.94
CA PHE A 301 9.19 -7.70 -9.80
C PHE A 301 10.65 -7.88 -10.23
N THR A 302 11.57 -8.01 -9.27
CA THR A 302 13.00 -8.16 -9.53
C THR A 302 13.27 -9.35 -10.44
N ARG A 303 12.63 -10.47 -10.14
CA ARG A 303 12.78 -11.72 -10.88
C ARG A 303 12.26 -11.58 -12.29
N ALA A 304 11.06 -11.03 -12.49
CA ALA A 304 10.49 -10.81 -13.82
C ALA A 304 11.37 -9.87 -14.66
N GLN A 305 11.91 -8.79 -14.06
CA GLN A 305 12.84 -7.90 -14.75
C GLN A 305 14.10 -8.65 -15.16
N TYR A 306 14.74 -9.37 -14.24
CA TYR A 306 15.94 -10.14 -14.52
C TYR A 306 15.71 -11.20 -15.61
N GLU A 307 14.58 -11.93 -15.56
CA GLU A 307 14.22 -12.95 -16.55
C GLU A 307 13.92 -12.36 -17.94
N SER A 308 13.45 -11.10 -18.01
CA SER A 308 13.19 -10.40 -19.27
C SER A 308 14.46 -9.90 -19.99
N MET A 309 15.59 -9.86 -19.29
CA MET A 309 16.86 -9.36 -19.82
C MET A 309 17.52 -10.34 -20.78
N SER A 310 18.27 -9.80 -21.75
CA SER A 310 19.19 -10.61 -22.54
C SER A 310 20.30 -11.20 -21.66
N ALA A 311 20.90 -12.31 -22.09
CA ALA A 311 21.99 -12.95 -21.36
C ALA A 311 23.17 -12.00 -21.05
N GLY A 312 23.49 -11.07 -21.97
CA GLY A 312 24.53 -10.06 -21.75
C GLY A 312 24.15 -9.04 -20.67
N GLN A 313 22.88 -8.62 -20.62
CA GLN A 313 22.36 -7.74 -19.58
C GLN A 313 22.32 -8.44 -18.21
N GLN A 314 21.90 -9.70 -18.16
CA GLN A 314 21.95 -10.52 -16.94
C GLN A 314 23.38 -10.64 -16.40
N GLN A 315 24.36 -10.87 -17.28
CA GLN A 315 25.76 -10.96 -16.89
C GLN A 315 26.29 -9.61 -16.37
N GLN A 316 25.94 -8.50 -17.04
CA GLN A 316 26.32 -7.16 -16.60
C GLN A 316 25.70 -6.83 -15.23
N TRP A 317 24.42 -7.17 -15.03
CA TRP A 317 23.74 -7.01 -13.74
C TRP A 317 24.49 -7.79 -12.66
N GLN A 318 24.74 -9.09 -12.86
CA GLN A 318 25.47 -9.93 -11.91
C GLN A 318 26.84 -9.35 -11.58
N SER A 319 27.62 -8.92 -12.58
CA SER A 319 28.92 -8.29 -12.34
C SER A 319 28.81 -7.01 -11.52
N SER A 320 27.83 -6.14 -11.80
CA SER A 320 27.62 -4.90 -11.03
C SER A 320 27.22 -5.18 -9.57
N MET A 321 26.43 -6.24 -9.34
CA MET A 321 26.05 -6.68 -8.00
C MET A 321 27.26 -7.26 -7.26
N GLN A 322 28.05 -8.12 -7.91
CA GLN A 322 29.28 -8.69 -7.33
C GLN A 322 30.33 -7.61 -6.99
N GLU A 323 30.46 -6.57 -7.82
CA GLU A 323 31.32 -5.42 -7.52
C GLU A 323 30.82 -4.62 -6.31
N SER A 324 29.50 -4.45 -6.19
CA SER A 324 28.88 -3.70 -5.09
C SER A 324 28.89 -4.48 -3.76
N ALA A 325 28.81 -5.80 -3.84
CA ALA A 325 28.86 -6.67 -2.66
C ALA A 325 30.17 -6.52 -1.87
N GLY A 326 31.31 -6.30 -2.52
CA GLY A 326 32.61 -6.39 -1.83
C GLY A 326 32.83 -7.79 -1.21
N ASN A 327 33.86 -7.94 -0.36
CA ASN A 327 34.11 -9.19 0.38
C ASN A 327 33.07 -9.37 1.51
N LEU A 328 31.80 -9.61 1.17
CA LEU A 328 30.79 -10.10 2.12
C LEU A 328 31.08 -11.57 2.43
N ASP A 329 32.11 -11.80 3.25
CA ASP A 329 32.41 -13.10 3.88
C ASP A 329 31.70 -13.14 5.23
N TYR A 330 30.40 -13.46 5.20
CA TYR A 330 29.56 -13.51 6.39
C TYR A 330 29.61 -14.91 7.00
N ASP A 331 30.10 -14.99 8.24
CA ASP A 331 30.20 -16.24 9.02
C ASP A 331 28.86 -16.52 9.72
N TRP A 332 27.99 -17.25 9.03
CA TRP A 332 26.63 -17.62 9.49
C TRP A 332 26.60 -18.60 10.69
N ASP A 333 27.76 -19.07 11.14
CA ASP A 333 27.89 -20.02 12.25
C ASP A 333 28.18 -19.35 13.61
N ARG A 334 28.28 -18.01 13.70
CA ARG A 334 28.59 -17.29 14.96
C ARG A 334 27.38 -17.11 15.88
N GLU A 335 27.58 -17.27 17.18
CA GLU A 335 26.53 -16.99 18.19
C GLU A 335 26.12 -15.50 18.25
N ASP A 336 26.95 -14.58 17.75
CA ASP A 336 26.74 -13.11 17.81
C ASP A 336 26.03 -12.53 16.56
N LEU A 337 25.38 -13.38 15.76
CA LEU A 337 24.71 -13.02 14.50
C LEU A 337 23.64 -11.91 14.60
N ASP A 338 23.16 -11.53 15.79
CA ASP A 338 21.96 -10.68 15.90
C ASP A 338 22.19 -9.27 15.33
N ALA A 339 23.28 -8.59 15.69
CA ALA A 339 23.57 -7.25 15.16
C ALA A 339 24.03 -7.31 13.70
N ASP A 340 24.81 -8.33 13.38
CA ASP A 340 25.47 -8.53 12.10
C ASP A 340 24.44 -8.90 11.02
N VAL A 341 23.51 -9.83 11.29
CA VAL A 341 22.42 -10.18 10.35
C VAL A 341 21.45 -9.02 10.14
N ILE A 342 21.10 -8.28 11.19
CA ILE A 342 20.24 -7.09 11.07
C ILE A 342 20.93 -6.03 10.22
N GLN A 343 22.22 -5.78 10.45
CA GLN A 343 23.01 -4.83 9.68
C GLN A 343 23.16 -5.29 8.23
N PHE A 344 23.46 -6.56 8.00
CA PHE A 344 23.57 -7.16 6.67
C PHE A 344 22.25 -7.09 5.90
N MET A 345 21.13 -7.45 6.54
CA MET A 345 19.80 -7.29 5.95
C MET A 345 19.56 -5.82 5.61
N SER A 346 19.78 -4.89 6.54
CA SER A 346 19.61 -3.46 6.31
C SER A 346 20.47 -2.93 5.15
N GLU A 347 21.75 -3.33 5.08
CA GLU A 347 22.68 -2.94 4.03
C GLU A 347 22.29 -3.55 2.68
N MET A 348 21.95 -4.84 2.64
CA MET A 348 21.44 -5.51 1.43
C MET A 348 20.13 -4.89 0.96
N ASN A 349 19.23 -4.56 1.88
CA ASN A 349 17.93 -3.98 1.57
C ASN A 349 18.11 -2.60 0.91
N GLN A 350 18.94 -1.73 1.50
CA GLN A 350 19.22 -0.41 0.96
C GLN A 350 20.01 -0.50 -0.36
N MET A 351 21.05 -1.34 -0.41
CA MET A 351 21.92 -1.45 -1.58
C MET A 351 21.20 -2.13 -2.74
N SER A 352 20.46 -3.21 -2.49
CA SER A 352 19.71 -3.92 -3.52
C SER A 352 18.60 -3.04 -4.06
N HIS A 353 17.79 -2.39 -3.21
CA HIS A 353 16.70 -1.54 -3.70
C HIS A 353 17.21 -0.35 -4.54
N VAL A 354 18.18 0.42 -4.04
CA VAL A 354 18.71 1.59 -4.76
C VAL A 354 19.42 1.18 -6.05
N SER A 355 20.25 0.14 -6.00
CA SER A 355 20.99 -0.31 -7.19
C SER A 355 20.05 -0.91 -8.23
N MET A 356 19.04 -1.66 -7.80
CA MET A 356 18.03 -2.26 -8.67
C MET A 356 17.18 -1.21 -9.37
N MET A 357 16.67 -0.21 -8.65
CA MET A 357 15.88 0.87 -9.25
C MET A 357 16.73 1.66 -10.25
N ASN A 358 17.97 1.98 -9.91
CA ASN A 358 18.90 2.64 -10.82
C ASN A 358 19.20 1.80 -12.06
N VAL A 359 19.38 0.48 -11.93
CA VAL A 359 19.65 -0.41 -13.07
C VAL A 359 18.43 -0.51 -13.97
N ILE A 360 17.22 -0.64 -13.41
CA ILE A 360 15.96 -0.71 -14.16
C ILE A 360 15.70 0.58 -14.93
N GLU A 361 15.87 1.74 -14.29
CA GLU A 361 15.75 3.04 -14.96
C GLU A 361 16.78 3.20 -16.09
N ASN A 362 18.03 2.79 -15.85
CA ASN A 362 19.08 2.86 -16.88
C ASN A 362 18.88 1.87 -18.04
N MET A 363 18.09 0.82 -17.84
CA MET A 363 17.79 -0.19 -18.86
C MET A 363 16.51 0.11 -19.65
N GLY A 364 15.83 1.23 -19.36
CA GLY A 364 14.63 1.66 -20.06
C GLY A 364 13.35 0.95 -19.62
N GLY A 365 13.33 0.37 -18.42
CA GLY A 365 12.09 -0.09 -17.78
C GLY A 365 11.15 1.10 -17.51
N GLY A 366 9.88 0.98 -17.89
CA GLY A 366 8.85 2.01 -17.65
C GLY A 366 8.05 1.76 -16.37
N TYR A 367 7.37 2.79 -15.85
CA TYR A 367 6.67 2.80 -14.55
C TYR A 367 5.38 1.93 -14.45
N ASP A 368 5.08 1.09 -15.44
CA ASP A 368 3.79 0.38 -15.58
C ASP A 368 3.78 -0.95 -14.78
N TYR A 369 4.23 -0.91 -13.52
CA TYR A 369 4.52 -2.10 -12.70
C TYR A 369 3.31 -2.68 -11.99
N TRP A 370 2.32 -1.83 -11.71
CA TRP A 370 1.05 -2.18 -11.12
C TRP A 370 -0.03 -1.39 -11.83
N GLU A 371 -0.69 -2.07 -12.75
CA GLU A 371 -1.90 -1.57 -13.39
C GLU A 371 -2.92 -2.70 -13.32
N LEU A 372 -4.17 -2.36 -13.01
CA LEU A 372 -5.24 -3.35 -13.14
C LEU A 372 -5.34 -3.73 -14.62
N LYS A 373 -4.82 -4.91 -15.00
CA LYS A 373 -4.92 -5.39 -16.38
C LYS A 373 -6.35 -5.79 -16.70
N GLU A 374 -6.92 -6.63 -15.84
CA GLU A 374 -8.28 -7.12 -15.96
C GLU A 374 -8.82 -7.67 -14.63
N THR A 375 -10.11 -8.01 -14.62
CA THR A 375 -10.72 -8.77 -13.54
C THR A 375 -11.38 -10.00 -14.12
N ASP A 376 -11.25 -11.13 -13.42
CA ASP A 376 -11.93 -12.35 -13.79
C ASP A 376 -13.45 -12.25 -13.52
N ALA A 377 -14.18 -13.33 -13.84
CA ALA A 377 -15.63 -13.40 -13.60
C ALA A 377 -15.99 -13.30 -12.10
N ASN A 378 -15.06 -13.61 -11.21
CA ASN A 378 -15.26 -13.58 -9.77
C ASN A 378 -15.00 -12.20 -9.16
N GLY A 379 -14.36 -11.30 -9.92
CA GLY A 379 -13.89 -10.00 -9.44
C GLY A 379 -12.50 -10.07 -8.82
N ASN A 380 -11.76 -11.17 -9.02
CA ASN A 380 -10.35 -11.22 -8.68
C ASN A 380 -9.59 -10.23 -9.55
N VAL A 381 -8.64 -9.55 -8.93
CA VAL A 381 -7.75 -8.67 -9.67
C VAL A 381 -6.67 -9.51 -10.35
N ILE A 382 -6.45 -9.26 -11.64
CA ILE A 382 -5.31 -9.76 -12.39
C ILE A 382 -4.35 -8.57 -12.57
N TRP A 383 -3.24 -8.61 -11.83
CA TRP A 383 -2.21 -7.57 -11.78
C TRP A 383 -1.23 -7.66 -12.95
#